data_AF-A0A1V5RNN7-F1
#
_entry.id   AF-A0A1V5RNN7-F1
#
_cell.length_a   1.000
_cell.length_b   1.000
_cell.length_c   1.000
_cell.angle_alpha   90.00
_cell.angle_beta   90.00
_cell.angle_gamma   90.00
#
_symmetry.space_group_name_H-M   'P 1'
#
loop_
_entity.id
_entity.type
_entity.pdbx_description
1 polymer ?
#
loop_
_entity_poly.entity_id
_entity_poly.type
_entity_poly.pdbx_seq_one_letter_code
_entity_poly.pdbx_strand_id
1 'polypeptide(L)'
;MAENLWALREQKKLSVATLASRAGLPIGLIMEYEAGQRSIDARHLTRLARALYVEEADLRLRSDPRPGTGQLERQPRPAAAPAAAGPVQPAGQTNHRSDPAAGSPQPTPASGAARPPRERGPRPPRVQTPRPPAPARPSQITHLQEVLARLGRAQAQVEAELGKPLAEIDRPTASKLLTQFQTELREGRSAERHRAYLPEAVDQYEMRYLTEVQEAGTPLHFTLFDNTTLAGAVVGFGPYNITVREADGREVTVNKLAVVSYVKMPAAPPAGQEPAA
;
A
#
# COMPACT_ATOMS: atom_id res chain seq x y z
N MET A 1 -30.63 -10.99 -0.57
CA MET A 1 -31.25 -9.98 -1.48
C MET A 1 -30.29 -8.82 -1.53
N ALA A 2 -29.98 -8.27 -2.71
CA ALA A 2 -29.05 -7.14 -2.77
C ALA A 2 -29.68 -5.89 -2.14
N GLU A 3 -28.94 -5.26 -1.21
CA GLU A 3 -29.34 -4.08 -0.46
C GLU A 3 -28.66 -2.80 -1.00
N ASN A 4 -29.24 -1.64 -0.67
CA ASN A 4 -28.70 -0.35 -1.07
C ASN A 4 -27.44 -0.01 -0.25
N LEU A 5 -26.45 0.65 -0.88
CA LEU A 5 -25.16 0.99 -0.24
C LEU A 5 -25.35 1.81 1.04
N TRP A 6 -26.25 2.79 1.00
CA TRP A 6 -26.53 3.66 2.15
C TRP A 6 -27.15 2.88 3.32
N ALA A 7 -27.99 1.88 3.04
CA ALA A 7 -28.66 1.08 4.06
C ALA A 7 -27.65 0.20 4.81
N LEU A 8 -26.78 -0.50 4.06
CA LEU A 8 -25.69 -1.32 4.62
C LEU A 8 -24.72 -0.46 5.45
N ARG A 9 -24.39 0.74 4.97
CA ARG A 9 -23.53 1.68 5.71
C ARG A 9 -24.16 2.08 7.05
N GLU A 10 -25.45 2.41 7.07
CA GLU A 10 -26.17 2.82 8.28
C GLU A 10 -26.34 1.66 9.27
N GLN A 11 -26.63 0.46 8.78
CA GLN A 11 -26.68 -0.75 9.58
C GLN A 11 -25.35 -0.99 10.30
N LYS A 12 -24.21 -0.72 9.63
CA LYS A 12 -22.86 -0.82 10.21
C LYS A 12 -22.43 0.42 11.00
N LYS A 13 -23.30 1.42 11.17
CA LYS A 13 -23.06 2.70 11.87
C LYS A 13 -21.81 3.44 11.37
N LEU A 14 -21.52 3.36 10.06
CA LEU A 14 -20.39 4.04 9.45
C LEU A 14 -20.79 5.40 8.87
N SER A 15 -19.96 6.42 9.07
CA SER A 15 -20.10 7.68 8.34
C SER A 15 -19.64 7.51 6.88
N VAL A 16 -20.15 8.35 5.97
CA VAL A 16 -19.71 8.35 4.56
C VAL A 16 -18.19 8.57 4.47
N ALA A 17 -17.63 9.46 5.30
CA ALA A 17 -16.19 9.72 5.37
C ALA A 17 -15.41 8.48 5.82
N THR A 18 -15.89 7.76 6.84
CA THR A 18 -15.26 6.54 7.32
C THR A 18 -15.28 5.43 6.27
N LEU A 19 -16.40 5.27 5.56
CA LEU A 19 -16.50 4.31 4.47
C LEU A 19 -15.55 4.68 3.31
N ALA A 20 -15.47 5.96 2.96
CA ALA A 20 -14.56 6.48 1.95
C ALA A 20 -13.09 6.16 2.28
N SER A 21 -12.67 6.44 3.51
CA SER A 21 -11.32 6.12 3.97
C SER A 21 -11.03 4.62 3.97
N ARG A 22 -11.99 3.78 4.38
CA ARG A 22 -11.82 2.31 4.40
C ARG A 22 -11.78 1.70 3.00
N ALA A 23 -12.61 2.19 2.09
CA ALA A 23 -12.66 1.71 0.71
C ALA A 23 -11.56 2.32 -0.17
N GLY A 24 -10.87 3.36 0.30
CA GLY A 24 -9.90 4.11 -0.49
C GLY A 24 -10.54 4.81 -1.68
N LEU A 25 -11.76 5.34 -1.51
CA LEU A 25 -12.53 6.03 -2.55
C LEU A 25 -12.79 7.50 -2.15
N PRO A 26 -12.90 8.43 -3.11
CA PRO A 26 -13.28 9.80 -2.81
C PRO A 26 -14.69 9.88 -2.18
N ILE A 27 -14.86 10.75 -1.18
CA ILE A 27 -16.14 10.88 -0.47
C ILE A 27 -17.31 11.27 -1.40
N GLY A 28 -17.07 12.17 -2.35
CA GLY A 28 -18.07 12.60 -3.32
C GLY A 28 -18.55 11.46 -4.22
N LEU A 29 -17.66 10.52 -4.56
CA LEU A 29 -18.00 9.37 -5.37
C LEU A 29 -18.95 8.41 -4.62
N ILE A 30 -18.76 8.23 -3.30
CA ILE A 30 -19.68 7.45 -2.49
C ILE A 30 -21.05 8.13 -2.42
N MET A 31 -21.09 9.45 -2.29
CA MET A 31 -22.36 10.20 -2.31
C MET A 31 -23.11 10.03 -3.64
N GLU A 32 -22.41 10.06 -4.78
CA GLU A 32 -23.01 9.79 -6.10
C GLU A 32 -23.61 8.38 -6.21
N TYR A 33 -22.93 7.38 -5.62
CA TYR A 33 -23.42 6.00 -5.54
C TYR A 33 -24.63 5.86 -4.63
N GLU A 34 -24.60 6.44 -3.43
CA GLU A 34 -25.73 6.42 -2.49
C GLU A 34 -26.96 7.17 -3.03
N ALA A 35 -26.75 8.21 -3.84
CA ALA A 35 -27.81 8.96 -4.49
C ALA A 35 -28.39 8.28 -5.74
N GLY A 36 -27.81 7.16 -6.19
CA GLY A 36 -28.23 6.47 -7.41
C GLY A 36 -27.92 7.22 -8.72
N GLN A 37 -27.12 8.30 -8.64
CA GLN A 37 -26.70 9.11 -9.78
C GLN A 37 -25.75 8.34 -10.70
N ARG A 38 -24.96 7.44 -10.12
CA ARG A 38 -23.98 6.62 -10.83
C ARG A 38 -24.09 5.15 -10.39
N SER A 39 -23.88 4.22 -11.33
CA SER A 39 -23.70 2.81 -11.00
C SER A 39 -22.29 2.56 -10.44
N ILE A 40 -22.19 1.64 -9.49
CA ILE A 40 -20.94 1.22 -8.88
C ILE A 40 -20.13 0.41 -9.90
N ASP A 41 -18.89 0.84 -10.15
CA ASP A 41 -17.94 0.11 -10.98
C ASP A 41 -17.50 -1.19 -10.27
N ALA A 42 -17.26 -2.27 -11.00
CA ALA A 42 -16.83 -3.55 -10.43
C ALA A 42 -15.61 -3.41 -9.51
N ARG A 43 -14.64 -2.56 -9.86
CA ARG A 43 -13.45 -2.31 -9.01
C ARG A 43 -13.79 -1.64 -7.69
N HIS A 44 -14.83 -0.82 -7.68
CA HIS A 44 -15.31 -0.13 -6.48
C HIS A 44 -16.24 -1.02 -5.67
N LEU A 45 -17.01 -1.89 -6.32
CA LEU A 45 -17.88 -2.87 -5.68
C LEU A 45 -17.09 -3.76 -4.73
N THR A 46 -16.00 -4.38 -5.20
CA THR A 46 -15.12 -5.22 -4.37
C THR A 46 -14.56 -4.46 -3.16
N ARG A 47 -14.19 -3.18 -3.34
CA ARG A 47 -13.64 -2.34 -2.26
C ARG A 47 -14.70 -1.96 -1.23
N LEU A 48 -15.91 -1.62 -1.68
CA LEU A 48 -17.04 -1.28 -0.82
C LEU A 48 -17.53 -2.49 -0.04
N ALA A 49 -17.66 -3.65 -0.69
CA ALA A 49 -18.01 -4.93 -0.07
C ALA A 49 -17.03 -5.28 1.07
N ARG A 50 -15.73 -5.22 0.78
CA ARG A 50 -14.68 -5.43 1.79
C ARG A 50 -14.72 -4.42 2.93
N ALA A 51 -14.98 -3.14 2.66
CA ALA A 51 -15.04 -2.09 3.68
C ALA A 51 -16.28 -2.22 4.60
N LEU A 52 -17.37 -2.83 4.10
CA LEU A 52 -18.63 -3.07 4.81
C LEU A 52 -18.71 -4.46 5.45
N TYR A 53 -17.75 -5.35 5.15
CA TYR A 53 -17.77 -6.76 5.56
C TYR A 53 -19.03 -7.48 5.09
N VAL A 54 -19.32 -7.37 3.79
CA VAL A 54 -20.43 -8.04 3.09
C VAL A 54 -19.91 -8.61 1.77
N GLU A 55 -20.66 -9.51 1.13
CA GLU A 55 -20.31 -10.05 -0.18
C GLU A 55 -20.72 -9.08 -1.30
N GLU A 56 -20.09 -9.21 -2.48
CA GLU A 56 -20.42 -8.35 -3.64
C GLU A 56 -21.86 -8.55 -4.11
N ALA A 57 -22.41 -9.77 -3.96
CA ALA A 57 -23.78 -10.11 -4.30
C ALA A 57 -24.83 -9.45 -3.39
N ASP A 58 -24.42 -8.99 -2.20
CA ASP A 58 -25.31 -8.31 -1.24
C ASP A 58 -25.43 -6.82 -1.54
N LEU A 59 -24.59 -6.26 -2.41
CA LEU A 59 -24.59 -4.85 -2.79
C LEU A 59 -25.30 -4.64 -4.13
N ARG A 60 -26.31 -3.76 -4.14
CA ARG A 60 -26.92 -3.31 -5.39
C ARG A 60 -25.93 -2.46 -6.20
N LEU A 61 -25.76 -2.79 -7.48
CA LEU A 61 -24.91 -2.03 -8.40
C LEU A 61 -25.37 -0.57 -8.56
N ARG A 62 -26.67 -0.29 -8.42
CA ARG A 62 -27.23 1.05 -8.42
C ARG A 62 -28.15 1.19 -7.22
N SER A 63 -27.81 2.09 -6.30
CA SER A 63 -28.63 2.32 -5.11
C SER A 63 -29.85 3.16 -5.46
N ASP A 64 -30.96 2.90 -4.78
CA ASP A 64 -32.10 3.81 -4.79
C ASP A 64 -31.78 5.06 -3.96
N PRO A 65 -32.25 6.25 -4.38
CA PRO A 65 -32.06 7.47 -3.62
C PRO A 65 -32.65 7.30 -2.22
N ARG A 66 -31.87 7.72 -1.22
CA ARG A 66 -32.28 7.61 0.18
C ARG A 66 -33.62 8.31 0.43
N PRO A 67 -34.61 7.63 1.04
CA PRO A 67 -35.87 8.26 1.40
C PRO A 67 -35.65 9.33 2.48
N GLY A 68 -36.08 10.57 2.21
CA GLY A 68 -36.04 11.67 3.17
C GLY A 68 -34.85 12.63 3.07
N THR A 69 -33.82 12.32 2.27
CA THR A 69 -32.89 13.36 1.80
C THR A 69 -33.52 13.99 0.57
N GLY A 70 -34.32 15.04 0.78
CA GLY A 70 -34.75 15.91 -0.30
C GLY A 70 -33.54 16.23 -1.18
N GLN A 71 -33.73 16.18 -2.50
CA GLN A 71 -32.69 16.55 -3.46
C GLN A 71 -31.99 17.79 -2.90
N LEU A 72 -30.67 17.72 -2.72
CA LEU A 72 -29.81 18.90 -2.70
C LEU A 72 -29.86 19.48 -4.11
N GLU A 73 -31.06 19.93 -4.48
CA GLU A 73 -31.36 20.77 -5.61
C GLU A 73 -30.43 21.94 -5.40
N ARG A 74 -29.44 22.08 -6.29
CA ARG A 74 -28.50 23.19 -6.29
C ARG A 74 -29.33 24.45 -6.15
N GLN A 75 -29.34 25.01 -4.95
CA GLN A 75 -30.02 26.25 -4.68
C GLN A 75 -29.46 27.25 -5.70
N PRO A 76 -30.26 27.76 -6.65
CA PRO A 76 -29.75 28.66 -7.67
C PRO A 76 -29.16 29.85 -6.94
N ARG A 77 -27.86 30.05 -7.15
CA ARG A 77 -27.09 31.14 -6.57
C ARG A 77 -27.87 32.43 -6.78
N PRO A 78 -28.30 33.15 -5.71
CA PRO A 78 -29.01 34.40 -5.86
C PRO A 78 -28.20 35.34 -6.75
N ALA A 79 -28.85 35.86 -7.79
CA ALA A 79 -28.27 36.84 -8.69
C ALA A 79 -27.82 38.06 -7.87
N ALA A 80 -26.60 38.51 -8.14
CA ALA A 80 -25.96 39.63 -7.47
C ALA A 80 -26.84 40.89 -7.54
N ALA A 81 -27.18 41.44 -6.37
CA ALA A 81 -27.66 42.81 -6.23
C ALA A 81 -26.45 43.77 -6.24
N PRO A 82 -26.58 44.99 -6.80
CA PRO A 82 -25.47 45.85 -7.12
C PRO A 82 -24.91 46.59 -5.90
N ALA A 83 -23.64 47.00 -6.06
CA ALA A 83 -22.85 47.77 -5.12
C ALA A 83 -23.56 49.06 -4.66
N ALA A 84 -23.60 49.25 -3.34
CA ALA A 84 -23.85 50.54 -2.71
C ALA A 84 -22.67 50.89 -1.79
N ALA A 85 -22.31 52.17 -1.83
CA ALA A 85 -21.13 52.79 -1.24
C ALA A 85 -21.01 52.61 0.29
N GLY A 86 -19.78 52.72 0.80
CA GLY A 86 -19.40 52.61 2.21
C GLY A 86 -20.03 53.66 3.14
N PRO A 87 -19.65 53.72 4.44
CA PRO A 87 -18.32 54.25 4.79
C PRO A 87 -17.62 53.65 6.04
N VAL A 88 -16.28 53.84 6.05
CA VAL A 88 -15.35 54.17 7.15
C VAL A 88 -15.72 53.78 8.58
N GLN A 89 -14.88 52.94 9.22
CA GLN A 89 -14.61 53.02 10.67
C GLN A 89 -13.16 52.58 11.04
N PRO A 90 -12.64 53.07 12.19
CA PRO A 90 -11.22 53.39 12.38
C PRO A 90 -10.43 52.37 13.22
N ALA A 91 -9.13 52.61 13.31
CA ALA A 91 -8.17 51.89 14.14
C ALA A 91 -8.51 51.93 15.65
N GLY A 92 -8.38 50.79 16.32
CA GLY A 92 -8.46 50.68 17.77
C GLY A 92 -8.04 49.28 18.25
N GLN A 93 -6.99 49.26 19.09
CA GLN A 93 -6.38 48.09 19.73
C GLN A 93 -7.33 47.41 20.74
N THR A 94 -7.21 46.10 20.95
CA THR A 94 -6.72 45.47 22.21
C THR A 94 -6.91 43.94 22.20
N ASN A 95 -5.96 43.26 22.85
CA ASN A 95 -5.86 41.81 23.00
C ASN A 95 -6.91 41.24 23.98
N HIS A 96 -7.52 40.09 23.66
CA HIS A 96 -7.37 38.84 24.43
C HIS A 96 -8.20 37.67 23.85
N ARG A 97 -7.49 36.57 23.59
CA ARG A 97 -7.86 35.16 23.89
C ARG A 97 -9.07 34.53 23.16
N SER A 98 -8.79 33.64 22.20
CA SER A 98 -9.20 32.21 22.18
C SER A 98 -8.82 31.54 20.84
N ASP A 99 -8.15 30.38 20.92
CA ASP A 99 -8.06 29.33 19.87
C ASP A 99 -9.46 28.75 19.52
N PRO A 100 -9.62 27.86 18.52
CA PRO A 100 -8.84 27.57 17.31
C PRO A 100 -9.75 27.51 16.05
N ALA A 101 -9.31 27.98 14.88
CA ALA A 101 -9.99 27.63 13.62
C ALA A 101 -9.06 27.77 12.42
N ALA A 102 -8.66 26.62 11.89
CA ALA A 102 -8.06 26.46 10.58
C ALA A 102 -9.06 26.91 9.51
N GLY A 103 -9.01 28.19 9.13
CA GLY A 103 -9.62 28.71 7.92
C GLY A 103 -8.70 28.44 6.74
N SER A 104 -8.91 27.32 6.04
CA SER A 104 -8.40 27.17 4.68
C SER A 104 -9.13 28.16 3.74
N PRO A 105 -8.40 28.85 2.84
CA PRO A 105 -8.97 29.85 1.95
C PRO A 105 -9.80 29.22 0.83
N GLN A 106 -10.92 29.88 0.51
CA GLN A 106 -11.79 29.58 -0.61
C GLN A 106 -11.05 29.67 -1.98
N PRO A 107 -11.39 28.81 -2.94
CA PRO A 107 -10.99 28.94 -4.33
C PRO A 107 -11.84 30.01 -5.05
N THR A 108 -11.19 31.03 -5.61
CA THR A 108 -11.84 32.01 -6.49
C THR A 108 -12.12 31.40 -7.87
N PRO A 109 -13.29 31.67 -8.48
CA PRO A 109 -13.63 31.16 -9.81
C PRO A 109 -12.87 31.92 -10.92
N ALA A 110 -12.57 31.16 -11.97
CA ALA A 110 -11.94 31.61 -13.19
C ALA A 110 -12.73 32.74 -13.86
N SER A 111 -12.12 33.91 -13.96
CA SER A 111 -12.47 34.92 -14.96
C SER A 111 -11.28 34.99 -15.93
N GLY A 112 -11.54 34.60 -17.17
CA GLY A 112 -10.57 34.58 -18.25
C GLY A 112 -10.11 35.99 -18.60
N ALA A 113 -8.89 36.31 -18.19
CA ALA A 113 -8.03 37.26 -18.87
C ALA A 113 -6.63 36.68 -18.80
N ALA A 114 -6.08 36.27 -19.95
CA ALA A 114 -4.73 35.76 -20.08
C ALA A 114 -3.75 36.83 -19.59
N ARG A 115 -3.31 36.69 -18.34
CA ARG A 115 -2.29 37.55 -17.76
C ARG A 115 -0.95 37.10 -18.36
N PRO A 116 -0.18 37.99 -19.01
CA PRO A 116 1.09 37.60 -19.61
C PRO A 116 2.03 37.04 -18.53
N PRO A 117 2.84 36.03 -18.87
CA PRO A 117 3.78 35.42 -17.93
C PRO A 117 4.74 36.51 -17.43
N ARG A 118 4.63 36.84 -16.14
CA ARG A 118 5.63 37.71 -15.49
C ARG A 118 6.92 36.91 -15.44
N GLU A 119 7.87 37.27 -16.30
CA GLU A 119 9.28 36.88 -16.20
C GLU A 119 9.77 37.23 -14.79
N ARG A 120 9.79 36.22 -13.91
CA ARG A 120 10.52 36.31 -12.65
C ARG A 120 11.99 36.25 -13.03
N GLY A 121 12.63 37.42 -13.07
CA GLY A 121 14.07 37.52 -13.24
C GLY A 121 14.81 36.62 -12.23
N PRO A 122 16.02 36.13 -12.59
CA PRO A 122 16.80 35.21 -11.79
C PRO A 122 17.03 35.82 -10.40
N ARG A 123 16.45 35.18 -9.38
CA ARG A 123 16.60 35.60 -7.99
C ARG A 123 18.06 35.38 -7.62
N PRO A 124 18.79 36.41 -7.13
CA PRO A 124 20.21 36.26 -6.83
C PRO A 124 20.44 35.17 -5.78
N PRO A 125 21.48 34.33 -5.93
CA PRO A 125 21.77 33.26 -5.00
C PRO A 125 22.06 33.86 -3.63
N ARG A 126 21.19 33.56 -2.67
CA ARG A 126 21.37 34.00 -1.28
C ARG A 126 22.51 33.20 -0.69
N VAL A 127 23.71 33.78 -0.64
CA VAL A 127 24.88 33.24 0.05
C VAL A 127 24.55 33.17 1.53
N GLN A 128 24.15 31.99 2.01
CA GLN A 128 23.97 31.74 3.44
C GLN A 128 25.34 31.37 4.00
N THR A 129 25.92 32.25 4.80
CA THR A 129 27.07 31.90 5.62
C THR A 129 26.70 30.72 6.53
N PRO A 130 27.47 29.63 6.53
CA PRO A 130 27.14 28.44 7.30
C PRO A 130 27.13 28.80 8.79
N ARG A 131 25.97 28.64 9.43
CA ARG A 131 25.86 28.79 10.87
C ARG A 131 26.68 27.70 11.56
N PRO A 132 27.36 28.00 12.68
CA PRO A 132 28.08 27.00 13.45
C PRO A 132 27.14 25.87 13.89
N PRO A 133 27.64 24.62 13.97
CA PRO A 133 26.83 23.46 14.32
C PRO A 133 26.32 23.59 15.75
N ALA A 134 25.00 23.69 15.91
CA ALA A 134 24.35 23.64 17.20
C ALA A 134 24.23 22.18 17.67
N PRO A 135 24.22 21.93 19.00
CA PRO A 135 23.95 20.60 19.55
C PRO A 135 22.59 20.06 19.08
N ALA A 136 22.47 18.74 18.98
CA ALA A 136 21.21 18.09 18.62
C ALA A 136 20.10 18.42 19.62
N ARG A 137 18.86 18.54 19.13
CA ARG A 137 17.72 18.79 20.00
C ARG A 137 17.38 17.51 20.79
N PRO A 138 16.96 17.60 22.06
CA PRO A 138 16.55 16.43 22.84
C PRO A 138 15.50 15.56 22.15
N SER A 139 14.57 16.19 21.41
CA SER A 139 13.55 15.48 20.63
C SER A 139 14.14 14.66 19.47
N GLN A 140 15.25 15.08 18.87
CA GLN A 140 15.92 14.34 17.80
C GLN A 140 16.64 13.11 18.37
N ILE A 141 17.24 13.23 19.56
CA ILE A 141 17.91 12.14 20.26
C ILE A 141 16.88 11.05 20.64
N THR A 142 15.73 11.46 21.20
CA THR A 142 14.63 10.54 21.55
C THR A 142 14.14 9.77 20.31
N HIS A 143 13.93 10.48 19.19
CA HIS A 143 13.49 9.84 17.95
C HIS A 143 14.55 8.88 17.37
N LEU A 144 15.83 9.22 17.49
CA LEU A 144 16.93 8.33 17.11
C LEU A 144 16.89 7.02 17.90
N GLN A 145 16.69 7.09 19.22
CA GLN A 145 16.56 5.92 20.09
C GLN A 145 15.37 5.05 19.70
N GLU A 146 14.20 5.64 19.42
CA GLU A 146 13.02 4.89 18.96
C GLU A 146 13.25 4.17 17.63
N VAL A 147 13.93 4.82 16.68
CA VAL A 147 14.24 4.22 15.37
C VAL A 147 15.23 3.07 15.53
N LEU A 148 16.26 3.22 16.38
CA LEU A 148 17.23 2.16 16.68
C LEU A 148 16.57 0.95 17.35
N ALA A 149 15.67 1.18 18.31
CA ALA A 149 14.91 0.11 18.96
C ALA A 149 14.08 -0.69 17.94
N ARG A 150 13.47 -0.01 16.95
CA ARG A 150 12.71 -0.67 15.87
C ARG A 150 13.58 -1.44 14.87
N LEU A 151 14.82 -1.01 14.67
CA LEU A 151 15.81 -1.71 13.85
C LEU A 151 16.48 -2.86 14.60
N GLY A 152 16.27 -2.99 15.92
CA GLY A 152 16.95 -3.98 16.75
C GLY A 152 18.45 -3.70 16.92
N ARG A 153 18.91 -2.48 16.65
CA ARG A 153 20.31 -2.08 16.85
C ARG A 153 20.53 -1.59 18.27
N ALA A 154 21.64 -1.98 18.90
CA ALA A 154 22.00 -1.49 20.22
C ALA A 154 22.58 -0.07 20.14
N GLN A 155 22.15 0.83 21.03
CA GLN A 155 22.65 2.21 21.10
C GLN A 155 24.20 2.26 21.19
N ALA A 156 24.79 1.38 22.00
CA ALA A 156 26.24 1.30 22.20
C ALA A 156 27.03 1.02 20.91
N GLN A 157 26.46 0.27 19.95
CA GLN A 157 27.12 0.00 18.67
C GLN A 157 27.22 1.27 17.83
N VAL A 158 26.14 2.05 17.77
CA VAL A 158 26.09 3.30 17.01
C VAL A 158 26.99 4.37 17.64
N GLU A 159 27.04 4.43 18.97
CA GLU A 159 27.96 5.32 19.69
C GLU A 159 29.43 4.93 19.48
N ALA A 160 29.73 3.64 19.40
CA ALA A 160 31.08 3.15 19.06
C ALA A 160 31.48 3.52 17.62
N GLU A 161 30.56 3.43 16.66
CA GLU A 161 30.79 3.85 15.26
C GLU A 161 31.01 5.37 15.15
N LEU A 162 30.30 6.16 15.94
CA LEU A 162 30.42 7.63 15.97
C LEU A 162 31.63 8.12 16.78
N GLY A 163 32.18 7.26 17.66
CA GLY A 163 33.22 7.60 18.62
C GLY A 163 32.80 8.62 19.68
N LYS A 164 31.49 8.89 19.82
CA LYS A 164 30.90 9.89 20.73
C LYS A 164 29.50 9.44 21.18
N PRO A 165 29.06 9.81 22.39
CA PRO A 165 27.72 9.46 22.86
C PRO A 165 26.64 10.19 22.06
N LEU A 166 25.47 9.56 21.90
CA LEU A 166 24.35 10.11 21.12
C LEU A 166 23.85 11.46 21.65
N ALA A 167 24.11 11.76 22.92
CA ALA A 167 23.74 13.03 23.56
C ALA A 167 24.62 14.22 23.13
N GLU A 168 25.84 13.96 22.64
CA GLU A 168 26.83 15.00 22.28
C GLU A 168 26.92 15.26 20.77
N ILE A 169 26.10 14.57 19.98
CA ILE A 169 26.13 14.75 18.52
C ILE A 169 25.55 16.11 18.13
N ASP A 170 26.09 16.65 17.05
CA ASP A 170 25.61 17.88 16.45
C ASP A 170 24.34 17.65 15.63
N ARG A 171 23.53 18.71 15.50
CA ARG A 171 22.25 18.67 14.79
C ARG A 171 22.32 18.11 13.35
N PRO A 172 23.30 18.47 12.49
CA PRO A 172 23.33 17.95 11.13
C PRO A 172 23.64 16.45 11.11
N THR A 173 24.53 15.96 11.98
CA THR A 173 24.81 14.52 12.11
C THR A 173 23.60 13.76 12.59
N ALA A 174 22.90 14.24 13.63
CA ALA A 174 21.65 13.63 14.10
C ALA A 174 20.60 13.52 12.98
N SER A 175 20.46 14.57 12.17
CA SER A 175 19.52 14.58 11.04
C SER A 175 19.92 13.61 9.92
N LYS A 176 21.23 13.46 9.67
CA LYS A 176 21.76 12.53 8.68
C LYS A 176 21.51 11.08 9.11
N LEU A 177 21.80 10.75 10.37
CA LEU A 177 21.55 9.43 10.95
C LEU A 177 20.05 9.08 10.94
N LEU A 178 19.18 10.02 11.32
CA LEU A 178 17.73 9.81 11.24
C LEU A 178 17.28 9.47 9.83
N THR A 179 17.76 10.22 8.83
CA THR A 179 17.43 9.94 7.42
C THR A 179 17.93 8.56 7.00
N GLN A 180 19.17 8.22 7.35
CA GLN A 180 19.76 6.92 7.02
C GLN A 180 18.99 5.76 7.64
N PHE A 181 18.74 5.80 8.95
CA PHE A 181 18.03 4.72 9.64
C PHE A 181 16.56 4.64 9.26
N GLN A 182 15.90 5.76 8.93
CA GLN A 182 14.53 5.71 8.39
C GLN A 182 14.48 5.10 6.99
N THR A 183 15.50 5.35 6.15
CA THR A 183 15.64 4.70 4.85
C THR A 183 15.87 3.20 5.03
N GLU A 184 16.80 2.81 5.92
CA GLU A 184 17.03 1.41 6.26
C GLU A 184 15.77 0.73 6.82
N LEU A 185 14.98 1.42 7.65
CA LEU A 185 13.71 0.87 8.14
C LEU A 185 12.69 0.69 7.02
N ARG A 186 12.71 1.53 5.97
CA ARG A 186 11.84 1.39 4.79
C ARG A 186 12.32 0.27 3.86
N GLU A 187 13.62 0.15 3.68
CA GLU A 187 14.26 -0.85 2.80
C GLU A 187 14.33 -2.24 3.44
N GLY A 188 14.59 -2.32 4.74
CA GLY A 188 14.48 -3.56 5.52
C GLY A 188 13.04 -4.01 5.69
N ARG A 189 12.08 -3.07 5.62
CA ARG A 189 10.66 -3.36 5.37
C ARG A 189 10.34 -3.35 3.88
N SER A 190 11.26 -3.83 3.04
CA SER A 190 10.91 -4.34 1.72
C SER A 190 9.72 -5.24 1.95
N ALA A 191 8.56 -4.77 1.47
CA ALA A 191 7.32 -5.45 1.68
C ALA A 191 7.48 -6.86 1.13
N GLU A 192 7.65 -7.81 2.04
CA GLU A 192 7.17 -9.17 1.88
C GLU A 192 5.71 -8.96 1.50
N ARG A 193 5.48 -8.93 0.17
CA ARG A 193 4.18 -8.63 -0.40
C ARG A 193 3.37 -9.85 -0.05
N HIS A 194 2.72 -9.75 1.10
CA HIS A 194 1.77 -10.70 1.64
C HIS A 194 0.71 -10.90 0.55
N ARG A 195 0.95 -11.90 -0.30
CA ARG A 195 0.03 -12.29 -1.35
C ARG A 195 -1.17 -12.85 -0.61
N ALA A 196 -2.31 -12.20 -0.79
CA ALA A 196 -3.55 -12.74 -0.26
C ALA A 196 -3.77 -14.11 -0.91
N TYR A 197 -3.84 -15.15 -0.08
CA TYR A 197 -4.19 -16.54 -0.41
C TYR A 197 -3.08 -17.47 -0.90
N LEU A 198 -2.08 -17.73 -0.05
CA LEU A 198 -1.63 -19.08 0.32
C LEU A 198 -0.79 -18.94 1.60
N PRO A 199 -0.86 -19.86 2.58
CA PRO A 199 0.04 -19.80 3.72
C PRO A 199 1.48 -19.81 3.18
N GLU A 200 2.33 -18.89 3.60
CA GLU A 200 3.75 -18.82 3.18
C GLU A 200 4.49 -20.15 3.38
N ALA A 201 3.98 -20.99 4.27
CA ALA A 201 4.41 -22.36 4.48
C ALA A 201 4.36 -23.23 3.21
N VAL A 202 3.43 -22.98 2.27
CA VAL A 202 3.27 -23.81 1.05
C VAL A 202 4.40 -23.53 0.05
N ASP A 203 4.75 -22.26 -0.18
CA ASP A 203 5.86 -21.89 -1.07
C ASP A 203 7.20 -22.35 -0.48
N GLN A 204 7.39 -22.20 0.83
CA GLN A 204 8.60 -22.70 1.51
C GLN A 204 8.69 -24.23 1.48
N TYR A 205 7.55 -24.92 1.65
CA TYR A 205 7.49 -26.37 1.58
C TYR A 205 7.82 -26.88 0.18
N GLU A 206 7.20 -26.31 -0.86
CA GLU A 206 7.48 -26.67 -2.25
C GLU A 206 8.95 -26.42 -2.60
N MET A 207 9.51 -25.27 -2.21
CA MET A 207 10.91 -24.97 -2.43
C MET A 207 11.82 -26.02 -1.78
N ARG A 208 11.62 -26.35 -0.50
CA ARG A 208 12.40 -27.37 0.21
C ARG A 208 12.25 -28.74 -0.46
N TYR A 209 11.03 -29.13 -0.78
CA TYR A 209 10.74 -30.41 -1.43
C TYR A 209 11.45 -30.54 -2.79
N LEU A 210 11.36 -29.52 -3.64
CA LEU A 210 12.00 -29.53 -4.96
C LEU A 210 13.53 -29.47 -4.87
N THR A 211 14.08 -28.73 -3.90
CA THR A 211 15.53 -28.75 -3.59
C THR A 211 15.99 -30.15 -3.20
N GLU A 212 15.32 -30.79 -2.24
CA GLU A 212 15.69 -32.15 -1.80
C GLU A 212 15.65 -33.17 -2.96
N VAL A 213 14.62 -33.09 -3.80
CA VAL A 213 14.47 -33.97 -4.97
C VAL A 213 15.55 -33.72 -6.01
N GLN A 214 15.86 -32.44 -6.29
CA GLN A 214 16.90 -32.04 -7.24
C GLN A 214 18.28 -32.51 -6.77
N GLU A 215 18.63 -32.31 -5.49
CA GLU A 215 19.90 -32.75 -4.90
C GLU A 215 20.03 -34.28 -4.89
N ALA A 216 18.94 -34.99 -4.58
CA ALA A 216 18.91 -36.45 -4.58
C ALA A 216 18.87 -37.06 -6.00
N GLY A 217 18.64 -36.26 -7.04
CA GLY A 217 18.44 -36.75 -8.41
C GLY A 217 17.27 -37.73 -8.55
N THR A 218 16.30 -37.70 -7.62
CA THR A 218 15.17 -38.64 -7.62
C THR A 218 14.18 -38.26 -8.72
N PRO A 219 13.76 -39.19 -9.59
CA PRO A 219 12.77 -38.88 -10.61
C PRO A 219 11.40 -38.58 -9.98
N LEU A 220 10.73 -37.56 -10.50
CA LEU A 220 9.33 -37.26 -10.19
C LEU A 220 8.43 -37.72 -11.35
N HIS A 221 7.21 -38.11 -11.00
CA HIS A 221 6.11 -38.28 -11.93
C HIS A 221 5.17 -37.08 -11.82
N PHE A 222 4.97 -36.35 -12.91
CA PHE A 222 4.10 -35.18 -13.02
C PHE A 222 2.83 -35.55 -13.79
N THR A 223 1.68 -35.12 -13.27
CA THR A 223 0.39 -35.19 -13.98
C THR A 223 -0.03 -33.78 -14.39
N LEU A 224 -0.28 -33.56 -15.68
CA LEU A 224 -0.68 -32.27 -16.23
C LEU A 224 -2.21 -32.15 -16.39
N PHE A 225 -2.72 -30.94 -16.59
CA PHE A 225 -4.18 -30.67 -16.68
C PHE A 225 -4.87 -31.33 -17.89
N ASP A 226 -4.12 -31.64 -18.95
CA ASP A 226 -4.60 -32.37 -20.12
C ASP A 226 -4.54 -33.90 -19.94
N ASN A 227 -4.27 -34.37 -18.71
CA ASN A 227 -4.01 -35.76 -18.35
C ASN A 227 -2.76 -36.37 -18.98
N THR A 228 -1.89 -35.57 -19.62
CA THR A 228 -0.58 -36.06 -20.02
C THR A 228 0.32 -36.21 -18.79
N THR A 229 1.29 -37.11 -18.88
CA THR A 229 2.22 -37.41 -17.81
C THR A 229 3.65 -37.16 -18.26
N LEU A 230 4.46 -36.57 -17.40
CA LEU A 230 5.89 -36.34 -17.60
C LEU A 230 6.66 -37.02 -16.47
N ALA A 231 7.77 -37.70 -16.77
CA ALA A 231 8.60 -38.34 -15.76
C ALA A 231 10.08 -38.02 -15.98
N GLY A 232 10.78 -37.62 -14.92
CA GLY A 232 12.21 -37.34 -15.00
C GLY A 232 12.76 -36.66 -13.75
N ALA A 233 14.06 -36.38 -13.77
CA ALA A 233 14.76 -35.72 -12.66
C ALA A 233 14.60 -34.19 -12.76
N VAL A 234 14.33 -33.52 -11.64
CA VAL A 234 14.28 -32.05 -11.61
C VAL A 234 15.70 -31.51 -11.74
N VAL A 235 15.95 -30.69 -12.76
CA VAL A 235 17.26 -30.05 -13.00
C VAL A 235 17.25 -28.55 -12.72
N GLY A 236 16.06 -27.95 -12.62
CA GLY A 236 15.88 -26.57 -12.19
C GLY A 236 14.42 -26.27 -11.89
N PHE A 237 14.17 -25.27 -11.06
CA PHE A 237 12.81 -24.78 -10.80
C PHE A 237 12.84 -23.30 -10.44
N GLY A 238 11.73 -22.62 -10.68
CA GLY A 238 11.53 -21.22 -10.34
C GLY A 238 10.12 -20.96 -9.81
N PRO A 239 9.75 -19.68 -9.66
CA PRO A 239 8.42 -19.32 -9.15
C PRO A 239 7.26 -19.82 -10.03
N TYR A 240 7.49 -20.04 -11.32
CA TYR A 240 6.43 -20.38 -12.28
C TYR A 240 6.71 -21.62 -13.15
N ASN A 241 7.90 -22.19 -13.06
CA ASN A 241 8.31 -23.29 -13.92
C ASN A 241 9.14 -24.34 -13.18
N ILE A 242 9.15 -25.55 -13.74
CA ILE A 242 9.98 -26.67 -13.32
C ILE A 242 10.60 -27.24 -14.60
N THR A 243 11.91 -27.41 -14.61
CA THR A 243 12.66 -28.05 -15.70
C THR A 243 13.03 -29.47 -15.28
N VAL A 244 12.58 -30.42 -16.08
CA VAL A 244 12.71 -31.86 -15.84
C VAL A 244 13.57 -32.45 -16.96
N ARG A 245 14.53 -33.30 -16.60
CA ARG A 245 15.33 -34.09 -17.54
C ARG A 245 14.79 -35.51 -17.60
N GLU A 246 14.31 -35.91 -18.77
CA GLU A 246 13.77 -37.23 -19.06
C GLU A 246 14.89 -38.28 -19.17
N ALA A 247 14.51 -39.56 -19.23
CA ALA A 247 15.47 -40.68 -19.29
C ALA A 247 16.33 -40.70 -20.57
N ASP A 248 15.85 -40.09 -21.66
CA ASP A 248 16.58 -39.92 -22.92
C ASP A 248 17.57 -38.72 -22.89
N GLY A 249 17.62 -37.99 -21.76
CA GLY A 249 18.44 -36.80 -21.58
C GLY A 249 17.79 -35.50 -22.09
N ARG A 250 16.58 -35.56 -22.64
CA ARG A 250 15.83 -34.38 -23.09
C ARG A 250 15.39 -33.55 -21.89
N GLU A 251 15.53 -32.23 -22.00
CA GLU A 251 15.03 -31.30 -20.99
C GLU A 251 13.70 -30.71 -21.42
N VAL A 252 12.72 -30.80 -20.52
CA VAL A 252 11.37 -30.28 -20.70
C VAL A 252 11.09 -29.27 -19.59
N THR A 253 10.72 -28.05 -19.95
CA THR A 253 10.29 -27.03 -18.99
C THR A 253 8.77 -26.95 -18.97
N VAL A 254 8.18 -27.23 -17.83
CA VAL A 254 6.74 -27.20 -17.59
C VAL A 254 6.37 -25.99 -16.72
N ASN A 255 5.26 -25.33 -17.06
CA ASN A 255 4.69 -24.28 -16.23
C ASN A 255 3.99 -24.91 -15.01
N LYS A 256 4.23 -24.40 -13.80
CA LYS A 256 3.59 -24.91 -12.58
C LYS A 256 2.06 -24.87 -12.64
N LEU A 257 1.48 -23.90 -13.35
CA LEU A 257 0.03 -23.80 -13.57
C LEU A 257 -0.52 -24.88 -14.51
N ALA A 258 0.34 -25.59 -15.25
CA ALA A 258 -0.06 -26.73 -16.07
C ALA A 258 -0.01 -28.06 -15.31
N VAL A 259 0.54 -28.07 -14.09
CA VAL A 259 0.73 -29.27 -13.27
C VAL A 259 -0.41 -29.41 -12.28
N VAL A 260 -1.05 -30.58 -12.28
CA VAL A 260 -2.08 -30.96 -11.30
C VAL A 260 -1.42 -31.48 -10.03
N SER A 261 -0.44 -32.37 -10.19
CA SER A 261 0.32 -32.94 -9.07
C SER A 261 1.67 -33.47 -9.55
N TYR A 262 2.61 -33.64 -8.61
CA TYR A 262 3.84 -34.37 -8.83
C TYR A 262 4.19 -35.21 -7.61
N VAL A 263 4.68 -36.42 -7.83
CA VAL A 263 5.00 -37.40 -6.78
C VAL A 263 6.38 -38.00 -7.01
N LYS A 264 7.13 -38.28 -5.94
CA LYS A 264 8.40 -39.02 -6.04
C LYS A 264 8.10 -40.38 -6.64
N MET A 265 8.78 -40.75 -7.72
CA MET A 265 8.71 -42.13 -8.19
C MET A 265 9.39 -43.02 -7.15
N PRO A 266 8.80 -44.19 -6.82
CA PRO A 266 9.49 -45.16 -6.00
C PRO A 266 10.80 -45.51 -6.68
N ALA A 267 11.90 -45.47 -5.93
CA ALA A 267 13.20 -45.88 -6.43
C ALA A 267 13.04 -47.30 -7.02
N ALA A 268 13.41 -47.46 -8.29
CA ALA A 268 13.42 -48.79 -8.88
C ALA A 268 14.29 -49.69 -7.99
N PRO A 269 13.79 -50.88 -7.59
CA PRO A 269 14.58 -51.78 -6.77
C PRO A 269 15.92 -52.03 -7.47
N PRO A 270 17.04 -52.03 -6.73
CA PRO A 270 18.37 -52.25 -7.32
C PRO A 270 18.32 -53.56 -8.10
N ALA A 271 18.77 -53.51 -9.36
CA ALA A 271 18.62 -54.57 -10.37
C ALA A 271 19.44 -55.86 -10.09
N GLY A 272 19.63 -56.24 -8.82
CA GLY A 272 20.48 -57.36 -8.40
C GLY A 272 19.98 -58.16 -7.21
N GLN A 273 18.73 -58.00 -6.76
CA GLN A 273 18.10 -58.98 -5.87
C GLN A 273 17.25 -59.93 -6.71
N GLU A 274 17.88 -60.98 -7.22
CA GLU A 274 17.16 -62.17 -7.66
C GLU A 274 16.30 -62.67 -6.49
N PRO A 275 14.99 -62.92 -6.69
CA PRO A 275 14.18 -63.53 -5.66
C PRO A 275 14.74 -64.91 -5.38
N ALA A 276 15.35 -65.09 -4.20
CA ALA A 276 15.74 -66.40 -3.71
C ALA A 276 14.47 -67.27 -3.62
N ALA A 277 14.41 -68.28 -4.48
CA ALA A 277 13.36 -69.29 -4.52
C ALA A 277 13.40 -70.20 -3.28
#